data_AF-A0A2E6ZKW7-F1
#
_entry.id   AF-A0A2E6ZKW7-F1
#
_cell.length_a   1.000
_cell.length_b   1.000
_cell.length_c   1.000
_cell.angle_alpha   90.00
_cell.angle_beta   90.00
_cell.angle_gamma   90.00
#
_symmetry.space_group_name_H-M   'P 1'
#
loop_
_entity.id
_entity.type
_entity.pdbx_description
1 polymer ?
#
loop_
_entity_poly.entity_id
_entity_poly.type
_entity_poly.pdbx_seq_one_letter_code
_entity_poly.pdbx_strand_id
1 'polypeptide(L)'
;MSINRILIDPQFNPQSQVDINSSTKLASGITMAKFLGSYGDRTSFNHESFAFVRRQIARNLVLHAMAIKTITENPIHFNDVRLIVSEGVLDTTEPTYRPADDISTQKSKGELIYYQVIGQDGRIDFEKTFEVAEYWKDFIEYEKIILDYDEYNKDESLTAQIGLLMPSIPLDFKVEFKKEIETQFNNNLQSFGELVEILPKD
;
A
#
# COMPACT_ATOMS: atom_id res chain seq x y z
N MET A 1 -22.20 9.31 4.78
CA MET A 1 -20.94 9.22 4.01
C MET A 1 -21.20 9.81 2.63
N SER A 2 -20.20 10.46 2.05
CA SER A 2 -20.30 11.06 0.71
C SER A 2 -19.66 10.11 -0.30
N ILE A 3 -20.36 9.84 -1.40
CA ILE A 3 -19.83 9.05 -2.51
C ILE A 3 -18.83 9.94 -3.28
N ASN A 4 -17.57 9.56 -3.23
CA ASN A 4 -16.50 10.24 -3.96
C ASN A 4 -16.29 9.56 -5.31
N ARG A 5 -16.09 10.34 -6.37
CA ARG A 5 -15.67 9.82 -7.68
C ARG A 5 -14.18 10.05 -7.86
N ILE A 6 -13.42 8.97 -7.94
CA ILE A 6 -11.97 9.04 -8.15
C ILE A 6 -11.71 9.39 -9.61
N LEU A 7 -10.86 10.41 -9.84
CA LEU A 7 -10.43 10.80 -11.18
C LEU A 7 -9.15 10.04 -11.54
N ILE A 8 -9.28 9.11 -12.48
CA ILE A 8 -8.15 8.36 -13.03
C ILE A 8 -7.78 8.95 -14.38
N ASP A 9 -6.49 9.21 -14.59
CA ASP A 9 -5.97 9.55 -15.91
C ASP A 9 -6.36 8.44 -16.91
N PRO A 10 -7.06 8.76 -18.01
CA PRO A 10 -7.44 7.78 -19.01
C PRO A 10 -6.29 6.91 -19.53
N GLN A 11 -5.04 7.42 -19.53
CA GLN A 11 -3.84 6.68 -19.92
C GLN A 11 -3.54 5.51 -18.97
N PHE A 12 -3.82 5.68 -17.68
CA PHE A 12 -3.52 4.68 -16.65
C PHE A 12 -4.76 3.90 -16.19
N ASN A 13 -5.94 4.19 -16.75
CA ASN A 13 -7.17 3.49 -16.41
C ASN A 13 -7.10 2.00 -16.80
N PRO A 14 -7.16 1.06 -15.84
CA PRO A 14 -7.06 -0.36 -16.15
C PRO A 14 -8.24 -0.88 -16.97
N GLN A 15 -9.35 -0.16 -17.11
CA GLN A 15 -10.47 -0.56 -17.98
C GLN A 15 -10.18 -0.37 -19.46
N SER A 16 -9.35 0.60 -19.83
CA SER A 16 -9.04 0.90 -21.23
C SER A 16 -7.89 0.06 -21.78
N GLN A 17 -7.17 -0.67 -20.92
CA GLN A 17 -6.02 -1.47 -21.31
C GLN A 17 -6.42 -2.85 -21.84
N VAL A 18 -5.84 -3.30 -22.94
CA VAL A 18 -6.18 -4.60 -23.57
C VAL A 18 -5.87 -5.74 -22.61
N ASP A 19 -4.61 -5.83 -22.17
CA ASP A 19 -4.14 -6.86 -21.25
C ASP A 19 -3.58 -6.25 -19.97
N ILE A 20 -3.80 -6.95 -18.85
CA ILE A 20 -3.22 -6.60 -17.56
C ILE A 20 -2.11 -7.59 -17.22
N ASN A 21 -0.90 -7.06 -17.06
CA ASN A 21 0.30 -7.80 -16.71
C ASN A 21 1.25 -6.94 -15.86
N SER A 22 2.41 -7.47 -15.44
CA SER A 22 3.36 -6.74 -14.60
C SER A 22 3.86 -5.42 -15.20
N SER A 23 3.84 -5.27 -16.52
CA SER A 23 4.26 -4.03 -17.22
C SER A 23 3.14 -3.00 -17.38
N THR A 24 1.90 -3.34 -17.04
CA THR A 24 0.76 -2.41 -17.02
C THR A 24 1.10 -1.20 -16.17
N LYS A 25 1.03 -0.01 -16.78
CA LYS A 25 1.24 1.27 -16.09
C LYS A 25 0.01 1.64 -15.28
N LEU A 26 0.23 2.02 -14.02
CA LEU A 26 -0.79 2.46 -13.07
C LEU A 26 -0.68 3.97 -12.78
N ALA A 27 0.50 4.54 -12.99
CA ALA A 27 0.76 5.97 -13.02
C ALA A 27 2.04 6.24 -13.83
N SER A 28 2.40 7.50 -14.02
CA SER A 28 3.70 7.85 -14.59
C SER A 28 4.84 7.32 -13.72
N GLY A 29 5.68 6.45 -14.31
CA GLY A 29 6.81 5.80 -13.62
C GLY A 29 6.43 4.63 -12.71
N ILE A 30 5.15 4.24 -12.61
CA ILE A 30 4.69 3.15 -11.72
C ILE A 30 3.95 2.10 -12.55
N THR A 31 4.40 0.86 -12.44
CA THR A 31 3.77 -0.32 -13.06
C THR A 31 3.25 -1.28 -12.00
N MET A 32 2.39 -2.21 -12.42
CA MET A 32 1.94 -3.34 -11.59
C MET A 32 3.11 -4.04 -10.89
N ALA A 33 4.26 -4.21 -11.56
CA ALA A 33 5.45 -4.86 -11.01
C ALA A 33 5.93 -4.26 -9.68
N LYS A 34 5.64 -2.98 -9.39
CA LYS A 34 6.01 -2.36 -8.12
C LYS A 34 5.31 -2.99 -6.91
N PHE A 35 4.14 -3.60 -7.13
CA PHE A 35 3.30 -4.17 -6.07
C PHE A 35 3.32 -5.70 -6.03
N LEU A 36 4.02 -6.35 -6.95
CA LEU A 36 4.00 -7.81 -7.12
C LEU A 36 5.15 -8.47 -6.34
N GLY A 37 5.24 -8.15 -5.05
CA GLY A 37 6.22 -8.73 -4.12
C GLY A 37 7.32 -7.75 -3.69
N SER A 38 7.96 -8.11 -2.58
CA SER A 38 9.01 -7.32 -1.93
C SER A 38 10.41 -7.78 -2.33
N TYR A 39 11.45 -7.13 -1.81
CA TYR A 39 12.83 -7.56 -2.04
C TYR A 39 13.08 -8.92 -1.39
N GLY A 40 13.09 -9.99 -2.21
CA GLY A 40 13.35 -11.37 -1.75
C GLY A 40 12.17 -12.32 -1.94
N ASP A 41 10.95 -11.80 -2.11
CA ASP A 41 9.74 -12.60 -2.33
C ASP A 41 8.90 -11.98 -3.46
N ARG A 42 9.33 -12.22 -4.70
CA ARG A 42 8.71 -11.68 -5.91
C ARG A 42 7.57 -12.58 -6.37
N THR A 43 6.35 -12.08 -6.27
CA THR A 43 5.17 -12.74 -6.80
C THR A 43 5.06 -12.53 -8.31
N SER A 44 5.00 -13.61 -9.08
CA SER A 44 4.65 -13.50 -10.49
C SER A 44 3.15 -13.24 -10.63
N PHE A 45 2.72 -12.23 -11.40
CA PHE A 45 1.29 -12.03 -11.68
C PHE A 45 0.66 -13.15 -12.53
N ASN A 46 1.47 -14.10 -12.98
CA ASN A 46 1.01 -15.24 -13.75
C ASN A 46 0.17 -16.22 -12.93
N HIS A 47 0.22 -16.16 -11.59
CA HIS A 47 -0.63 -17.01 -10.73
C HIS A 47 -2.12 -16.75 -10.98
N GLU A 48 -2.52 -15.49 -11.19
CA GLU A 48 -3.89 -15.17 -11.53
C GLU A 48 -4.19 -15.46 -12.99
N SER A 49 -4.89 -16.55 -13.28
CA SER A 49 -5.19 -16.94 -14.66
C SER A 49 -6.36 -16.15 -15.28
N PHE A 50 -7.16 -15.48 -14.45
CA PHE A 50 -8.39 -14.82 -14.89
C PHE A 50 -8.19 -13.32 -15.19
N ALA A 51 -8.39 -12.93 -16.45
CA ALA A 51 -8.22 -11.55 -16.90
C ALA A 51 -9.09 -10.53 -16.12
N PHE A 52 -10.30 -10.93 -15.71
CA PHE A 52 -11.19 -10.04 -14.95
C PHE A 52 -10.68 -9.79 -13.51
N VAL A 53 -10.08 -10.81 -12.88
CA VAL A 53 -9.46 -10.70 -11.55
C VAL A 53 -8.25 -9.78 -11.62
N ARG A 54 -7.35 -10.02 -12.58
CA ARG A 54 -6.20 -9.16 -12.85
C ARG A 54 -6.60 -7.69 -13.01
N ARG A 55 -7.68 -7.44 -13.74
CA ARG A 55 -8.22 -6.10 -13.96
C ARG A 55 -8.85 -5.49 -12.71
N GLN A 56 -9.41 -6.28 -11.80
CA GLN A 56 -9.87 -5.79 -10.49
C GLN A 56 -8.67 -5.41 -9.61
N ILE A 57 -7.65 -6.26 -9.53
CA ILE A 57 -6.43 -5.96 -8.78
C ILE A 57 -5.78 -4.67 -9.32
N ALA A 58 -5.67 -4.54 -10.64
CA ALA A 58 -5.13 -3.32 -11.25
C ALA A 58 -5.96 -2.07 -10.90
N ARG A 59 -7.30 -2.16 -10.85
CA ARG A 59 -8.14 -1.02 -10.41
C ARG A 59 -7.82 -0.60 -8.99
N ASN A 60 -7.66 -1.55 -8.08
CA ASN A 60 -7.33 -1.27 -6.68
C ASN A 60 -5.93 -0.65 -6.57
N LEU A 61 -4.94 -1.19 -7.30
CA LEU A 61 -3.55 -0.71 -7.28
C LEU A 61 -3.34 0.66 -7.93
N VAL A 62 -4.26 1.18 -8.73
CA VAL A 62 -4.16 2.56 -9.23
C VAL A 62 -4.19 3.57 -8.09
N LEU A 63 -5.01 3.36 -7.06
CA LEU A 63 -5.05 4.26 -5.91
C LEU A 63 -3.73 4.22 -5.13
N HIS A 64 -3.13 3.04 -5.01
CA HIS A 64 -1.79 2.88 -4.44
C HIS A 64 -0.71 3.62 -5.25
N ALA A 65 -0.80 3.55 -6.59
CA ALA A 65 0.08 4.34 -7.45
C ALA A 65 -0.10 5.85 -7.23
N MET A 66 -1.35 6.32 -7.10
CA MET A 66 -1.64 7.72 -6.77
C MET A 66 -1.07 8.13 -5.40
N ALA A 67 -1.21 7.29 -4.37
CA ALA A 67 -0.65 7.54 -3.05
C ALA A 67 0.88 7.65 -3.06
N ILE A 68 1.57 6.80 -3.83
CA ILE A 68 3.03 6.93 -4.02
C ILE A 68 3.38 8.26 -4.71
N LYS A 69 2.56 8.70 -5.67
CA LYS A 69 2.79 9.97 -6.39
C LYS A 69 2.67 11.19 -5.47
N THR A 70 1.78 11.17 -4.48
CA THR A 70 1.65 12.30 -3.53
C THR A 70 2.91 12.51 -2.68
N ILE A 71 3.70 11.46 -2.45
CA ILE A 71 5.00 11.57 -1.76
C ILE A 71 6.11 11.90 -2.76
N THR A 72 6.22 11.12 -3.85
CA THR A 72 7.33 11.27 -4.81
C THR A 72 7.30 12.56 -5.64
N GLU A 73 6.15 13.21 -5.79
CA GLU A 73 6.00 14.51 -6.45
C GLU A 73 5.90 15.68 -5.47
N ASN A 74 6.19 15.45 -4.18
CA ASN A 74 6.21 16.48 -3.15
C ASN A 74 7.65 16.73 -2.64
N PRO A 75 8.50 17.38 -3.47
CA PRO A 75 9.90 17.61 -3.13
C PRO A 75 10.11 18.63 -2.02
N ILE A 76 9.06 19.31 -1.56
CA ILE A 76 9.15 20.24 -0.42
C ILE A 76 9.21 19.46 0.88
N HIS A 77 8.42 18.40 1.02
CA HIS A 77 8.27 17.66 2.28
C HIS A 77 9.01 16.30 2.30
N PHE A 78 9.19 15.65 1.14
CA PHE A 78 9.64 14.26 1.07
C PHE A 78 10.77 14.02 0.05
N ASN A 79 11.64 15.00 -0.18
CA ASN A 79 12.74 14.88 -1.16
C ASN A 79 13.89 13.96 -0.71
N ASP A 80 13.90 13.58 0.55
CA ASP A 80 14.94 12.83 1.24
C ASP A 80 14.54 11.38 1.53
N VAL A 81 13.32 10.98 1.16
CA VAL A 81 12.81 9.64 1.40
C VAL A 81 12.35 8.91 0.15
N ARG A 82 12.31 7.58 0.24
CA ARG A 82 11.77 6.69 -0.79
C ARG A 82 10.76 5.74 -0.17
N LEU A 83 9.59 5.64 -0.79
CA LEU A 83 8.63 4.59 -0.47
C LEU A 83 9.00 3.28 -1.16
N ILE A 84 9.25 2.27 -0.34
CA ILE A 84 9.48 0.88 -0.76
C ILE A 84 8.26 0.05 -0.38
N VAL A 85 7.74 -0.74 -1.32
CA VAL A 85 6.70 -1.73 -1.03
C VAL A 85 7.36 -2.86 -0.23
N SER A 86 7.08 -2.92 1.07
CA SER A 86 7.59 -3.96 1.98
C SER A 86 6.74 -5.22 1.90
N GLU A 87 5.43 -5.08 1.69
CA GLU A 87 4.51 -6.19 1.46
C GLU A 87 3.52 -5.83 0.35
N GLY A 88 3.52 -6.63 -0.71
CA GLY A 88 2.70 -6.42 -1.90
C GLY A 88 1.50 -7.36 -2.01
N VAL A 89 1.03 -7.54 -3.24
CA VAL A 89 -0.02 -8.49 -3.59
C VAL A 89 0.41 -9.91 -3.24
N LEU A 90 -0.40 -10.61 -2.46
CA LEU A 90 -0.13 -11.98 -2.03
C LEU A 90 -0.53 -12.99 -3.11
N ASP A 91 0.37 -13.91 -3.44
CA ASP A 91 0.04 -15.10 -4.24
C ASP A 91 -0.69 -16.12 -3.36
N THR A 92 -1.95 -16.40 -3.69
CA THR A 92 -2.78 -17.35 -2.94
C THR A 92 -2.76 -18.77 -3.50
N THR A 93 -2.02 -18.99 -4.60
CA THR A 93 -1.92 -20.31 -5.24
C THR A 93 -0.94 -21.23 -4.53
N GLU A 94 -0.01 -20.66 -3.76
CA GLU A 94 0.88 -21.40 -2.89
C GLU A 94 0.10 -21.96 -1.67
N PRO A 95 0.11 -23.29 -1.43
CA PRO A 95 -0.70 -23.92 -0.38
C PRO A 95 -0.45 -23.38 1.04
N THR A 96 0.74 -22.82 1.29
CA THR A 96 1.13 -22.17 2.56
C THR A 96 0.51 -20.78 2.74
N TYR A 97 0.01 -20.16 1.67
CA TYR A 97 -0.50 -18.79 1.64
C TYR A 97 -1.98 -18.71 1.23
N ARG A 98 -2.74 -19.80 1.45
CA ARG A 98 -4.20 -19.72 1.35
C ARG A 98 -4.68 -18.63 2.30
N PRO A 99 -5.45 -17.63 1.83
CA PRO A 99 -5.91 -16.55 2.68
C PRO A 99 -6.77 -17.14 3.78
N ALA A 100 -6.19 -17.21 4.98
CA ALA A 100 -6.81 -17.77 6.17
C ALA A 100 -7.48 -16.67 7.01
N ASP A 101 -7.22 -15.42 6.68
CA ASP A 101 -7.71 -14.22 7.34
C ASP A 101 -8.03 -13.08 6.35
N ASP A 102 -8.59 -12.00 6.90
CA ASP A 102 -9.00 -10.83 6.13
C ASP A 102 -7.79 -10.09 5.52
N ILE A 103 -6.66 -10.03 6.24
CA ILE A 103 -5.44 -9.34 5.79
C ILE A 103 -4.89 -10.00 4.52
N SER A 104 -4.73 -11.32 4.52
CA SER A 104 -4.27 -12.09 3.37
C SER A 104 -5.23 -11.96 2.18
N THR A 105 -6.53 -11.91 2.47
CA THR A 105 -7.57 -11.68 1.45
C THR A 105 -7.44 -10.28 0.83
N GLN A 106 -7.25 -9.24 1.64
CA GLN A 106 -7.09 -7.86 1.17
C GLN A 106 -5.79 -7.69 0.36
N LYS A 107 -4.69 -8.29 0.81
CA LYS A 107 -3.42 -8.29 0.07
C LYS A 107 -3.54 -8.98 -1.28
N SER A 108 -4.17 -10.15 -1.36
CA SER A 108 -4.33 -10.85 -2.66
C SER A 108 -5.18 -10.07 -3.67
N LYS A 109 -6.12 -9.24 -3.20
CA LYS A 109 -6.92 -8.33 -4.04
C LYS A 109 -6.20 -7.03 -4.42
N GLY A 110 -4.98 -6.80 -3.92
CA GLY A 110 -4.26 -5.53 -4.06
C GLY A 110 -4.96 -4.35 -3.37
N GLU A 111 -5.78 -4.65 -2.36
CA GLU A 111 -6.49 -3.66 -1.55
C GLU A 111 -5.55 -3.14 -0.45
N LEU A 112 -4.82 -4.04 0.23
CA LEU A 112 -3.85 -3.71 1.27
C LEU A 112 -2.41 -3.85 0.75
N ILE A 113 -1.60 -2.80 0.93
CA ILE A 113 -0.16 -2.78 0.62
C ILE A 113 0.58 -2.12 1.78
N TYR A 114 1.72 -2.67 2.18
CA TYR A 114 2.59 -2.07 3.18
C TYR A 114 3.79 -1.36 2.55
N TYR A 115 4.14 -0.22 3.13
CA TYR A 115 5.24 0.63 2.70
C TYR A 115 6.24 0.88 3.81
N GLN A 116 7.52 0.74 3.52
CA GLN A 116 8.60 1.29 4.33
C GLN A 116 9.04 2.63 3.76
N VAL A 117 9.28 3.60 4.64
CA VAL A 117 9.85 4.90 4.30
C VAL A 117 11.35 4.85 4.55
N ILE A 118 12.13 4.85 3.47
CA ILE A 118 13.57 4.69 3.52
C ILE A 118 14.25 6.05 3.32
N GLY A 119 15.05 6.46 4.30
CA GLY A 119 15.83 7.70 4.25
C GLY A 119 17.04 7.63 3.31
N GLN A 120 17.80 8.73 3.26
CA GLN A 120 18.99 8.84 2.41
C GLN A 120 20.13 7.90 2.83
N ASP A 121 20.18 7.51 4.11
CA ASP A 121 21.17 6.57 4.64
C ASP A 121 20.86 5.11 4.28
N GLY A 122 19.71 4.87 3.63
CA GLY A 122 19.25 3.54 3.22
C GLY A 122 18.57 2.74 4.32
N ARG A 123 18.28 3.33 5.49
CA ARG A 123 17.53 2.71 6.58
C ARG A 123 16.09 3.23 6.64
N ILE A 124 15.27 2.54 7.43
CA ILE A 124 13.93 3.03 7.77
C ILE A 124 14.09 4.34 8.53
N ASP A 125 13.39 5.36 8.08
CA ASP A 125 13.32 6.67 8.73
C ASP A 125 12.01 6.73 9.53
N PHE A 126 12.10 6.59 10.86
CA PHE A 126 10.93 6.47 11.73
C PHE A 126 10.10 7.75 11.78
N GLU A 127 10.77 8.91 11.90
CA GLU A 127 10.14 10.22 11.91
C GLU A 127 9.42 10.46 10.57
N LYS A 128 10.09 10.20 9.45
CA LYS A 128 9.46 10.33 8.13
C LYS A 128 8.38 9.30 7.87
N THR A 129 8.44 8.12 8.48
CA THR A 129 7.35 7.14 8.42
C THR A 129 6.09 7.69 9.07
N PHE A 130 6.21 8.31 10.26
CA PHE A 130 5.10 8.98 10.92
C PHE A 130 4.57 10.17 10.09
N GLU A 131 5.47 11.03 9.57
CA GLU A 131 5.07 12.19 8.74
C GLU A 131 4.32 11.77 7.47
N VAL A 132 4.75 10.70 6.79
CA VAL A 132 4.05 10.20 5.59
C VAL A 132 2.66 9.69 5.96
N ALA A 133 2.50 8.98 7.08
CA ALA A 133 1.21 8.48 7.53
C ALA A 133 0.24 9.62 7.89
N GLU A 134 0.71 10.63 8.62
CA GLU A 134 -0.05 11.86 8.91
C GLU A 134 -0.42 12.62 7.64
N TYR A 135 0.52 12.74 6.69
CA TYR A 135 0.24 13.38 5.40
C TYR A 135 -0.83 12.61 4.61
N TRP A 136 -0.72 11.29 4.52
CA TRP A 136 -1.74 10.49 3.84
C TRP A 136 -3.12 10.57 4.51
N LYS A 137 -3.17 10.58 5.85
CA LYS A 137 -4.41 10.79 6.61
C LYS A 137 -5.17 12.03 6.13
N ASP A 138 -4.46 13.12 5.90
CA ASP A 138 -5.08 14.40 5.57
C ASP A 138 -5.30 14.62 4.06
N PHE A 139 -4.46 14.03 3.20
CA PHE A 139 -4.38 14.43 1.78
C PHE A 139 -4.79 13.36 0.76
N ILE A 140 -5.04 12.11 1.14
CA ILE A 140 -5.50 11.07 0.21
C ILE A 140 -6.79 10.39 0.66
N GLU A 141 -7.49 9.73 -0.27
CA GLU A 141 -8.64 8.87 0.03
C GLU A 141 -8.18 7.44 0.31
N TYR A 142 -8.70 6.82 1.38
CA TYR A 142 -8.33 5.48 1.84
C TYR A 142 -9.44 4.85 2.68
N GLU A 143 -9.43 3.53 2.77
CA GLU A 143 -10.32 2.78 3.69
C GLU A 143 -9.73 2.81 5.10
N LYS A 144 -8.46 2.42 5.24
CA LYS A 144 -7.71 2.44 6.51
C LYS A 144 -6.22 2.74 6.31
N ILE A 145 -5.61 3.49 7.22
CA ILE A 145 -4.15 3.57 7.40
C ILE A 145 -3.77 2.85 8.70
N ILE A 146 -2.78 1.98 8.62
CA ILE A 146 -2.20 1.24 9.75
C ILE A 146 -0.75 1.70 9.86
N LEU A 147 -0.41 2.42 10.91
CA LEU A 147 0.97 2.70 11.26
C LEU A 147 1.49 1.54 12.12
N ASP A 148 2.33 0.70 11.53
CA ASP A 148 2.72 -0.59 12.08
C ASP A 148 4.19 -0.58 12.47
N TYR A 149 4.45 -0.94 13.74
CA TYR A 149 5.77 -1.03 14.32
C TYR A 149 5.99 -2.43 14.90
N ASP A 150 7.21 -2.96 14.82
CA ASP A 150 7.56 -4.20 15.49
C ASP A 150 9.02 -4.23 15.94
N GLU A 151 9.36 -5.20 16.79
CA GLU A 151 10.72 -5.51 17.21
C GLU A 151 11.04 -6.99 16.95
N TYR A 152 10.48 -7.55 15.87
CA TYR A 152 10.66 -8.97 15.53
C TYR A 152 12.03 -9.28 14.91
N ASN A 153 12.83 -8.25 14.61
CA ASN A 153 14.21 -8.43 14.23
C ASN A 153 14.98 -9.18 15.33
N LYS A 154 15.97 -9.99 14.92
CA LYS A 154 16.77 -10.80 15.88
C LYS A 154 17.54 -9.96 16.89
N ASP A 155 17.85 -8.72 16.55
CA ASP A 155 18.53 -7.75 17.40
C ASP A 155 17.55 -6.83 18.16
N GLU A 156 16.25 -7.14 18.09
CA GLU A 156 15.15 -6.36 18.69
C GLU A 156 15.10 -4.91 18.20
N SER A 157 15.73 -4.61 17.06
CA SER A 157 15.65 -3.29 16.46
C SER A 157 14.23 -3.00 15.99
N LEU A 158 13.79 -1.77 16.27
CA LEU A 158 12.49 -1.27 15.82
C LEU A 158 12.39 -1.28 14.30
N THR A 159 11.27 -1.73 13.78
CA THR A 159 10.83 -1.55 12.39
C THR A 159 9.63 -0.62 12.37
N ALA A 160 9.39 0.02 11.22
CA ALA A 160 8.17 0.76 10.98
C ALA A 160 7.74 0.62 9.52
N GLN A 161 6.44 0.51 9.31
CA GLN A 161 5.81 0.49 8.00
C GLN A 161 4.39 1.04 8.04
N ILE A 162 3.86 1.38 6.87
CA ILE A 162 2.51 1.94 6.71
C ILE A 162 1.69 0.96 5.89
N GLY A 163 0.74 0.29 6.52
CA GLY A 163 -0.31 -0.47 5.84
C GLY A 163 -1.37 0.47 5.30
N LEU A 164 -1.50 0.55 3.98
CA LEU A 164 -2.54 1.33 3.33
C LEU A 164 -3.60 0.38 2.78
N LEU A 165 -4.82 0.46 3.32
CA LEU A 165 -5.97 -0.26 2.80
C LEU A 165 -6.79 0.67 1.91
N MET A 166 -6.94 0.26 0.65
CA MET A 166 -7.87 0.86 -0.29
C MET A 166 -9.15 0.03 -0.38
N PRO A 167 -10.31 0.66 -0.61
CA PRO A 167 -11.55 -0.08 -0.83
C PRO A 167 -11.50 -0.84 -2.16
N SER A 168 -12.38 -1.82 -2.31
CA SER A 168 -12.57 -2.49 -3.60
C SER A 168 -13.15 -1.52 -4.63
N ILE A 169 -12.45 -1.30 -5.74
CA ILE A 169 -12.80 -0.23 -6.68
C ILE A 169 -13.78 -0.74 -7.76
N PRO A 170 -15.01 -0.20 -7.82
CA PRO A 170 -15.99 -0.55 -8.83
C PRO A 170 -15.61 0.05 -10.19
N LEU A 171 -16.28 -0.42 -11.24
CA LEU A 171 -15.98 -0.02 -12.62
C LEU A 171 -16.15 1.49 -12.89
N ASP A 172 -17.03 2.15 -12.15
CA ASP A 172 -17.33 3.58 -12.32
C ASP A 172 -16.52 4.51 -11.38
N PHE A 173 -15.64 3.92 -10.55
CA PHE A 173 -14.79 4.62 -9.58
C PHE A 173 -15.55 5.49 -8.57
N LYS A 174 -16.82 5.15 -8.29
CA LYS A 174 -17.60 5.78 -7.22
C LYS A 174 -17.50 4.96 -5.95
N VAL A 175 -16.89 5.53 -4.93
CA VAL A 175 -16.53 4.81 -3.71
C VAL A 175 -16.80 5.66 -2.48
N GLU A 176 -17.18 4.99 -1.38
CA GLU A 176 -17.18 5.58 -0.05
C GLU A 176 -15.92 5.11 0.68
N PHE A 177 -15.27 6.04 1.38
CA PHE A 177 -14.02 5.79 2.10
C PHE A 177 -14.26 5.93 3.60
N LYS A 178 -13.87 4.92 4.38
CA LYS A 178 -14.06 4.95 5.84
C LYS A 178 -13.11 5.89 6.59
N LYS A 179 -11.91 6.12 6.04
CA LYS A 179 -10.87 6.98 6.64
C LYS A 179 -10.44 6.55 8.05
N GLU A 180 -10.41 5.24 8.31
CA GLU A 180 -9.97 4.71 9.61
C GLU A 180 -8.44 4.82 9.75
N ILE A 181 -7.97 5.11 10.96
CA ILE A 181 -6.53 5.14 11.26
C ILE A 181 -6.26 4.38 12.55
N GLU A 182 -5.16 3.65 12.59
CA GLU A 182 -4.70 2.95 13.78
C GLU A 182 -3.18 2.83 13.83
N THR A 183 -2.66 2.69 15.03
CA THR A 183 -1.26 2.37 15.29
C THR A 183 -1.18 0.99 15.92
N GLN A 184 -0.28 0.13 15.43
CA GLN A 184 -0.01 -1.19 15.99
C GLN A 184 1.46 -1.30 16.42
N PHE A 185 1.70 -2.07 17.47
CA PHE A 185 3.04 -2.45 17.92
C PHE A 185 3.07 -3.95 18.21
N ASN A 186 3.96 -4.68 17.56
CA ASN A 186 4.05 -6.14 17.69
C ASN A 186 2.68 -6.82 17.52
N ASN A 187 1.94 -6.45 16.47
CA ASN A 187 0.56 -6.91 16.19
C ASN A 187 -0.50 -6.56 17.26
N ASN A 188 -0.20 -5.67 18.21
CA ASN A 188 -1.15 -5.20 19.22
C ASN A 188 -1.54 -3.74 18.97
N LEU A 189 -2.84 -3.47 18.98
CA LEU A 189 -3.38 -2.11 18.85
C LEU A 189 -2.85 -1.20 19.96
N GLN A 190 -2.26 -0.07 19.56
CA GLN A 190 -1.79 0.99 20.47
C GLN A 190 -2.78 2.16 20.48
N SER A 191 -3.28 2.55 19.32
CA SER A 191 -4.30 3.59 19.20
C SER A 191 -5.21 3.38 17.99
N PHE A 192 -6.44 3.89 18.08
CA PHE A 192 -7.44 3.88 17.03
C PHE A 192 -8.11 5.26 16.94
N GLY A 193 -8.21 5.81 15.73
CA GLY A 193 -8.74 7.15 15.48
C GLY A 193 -7.71 8.28 15.59
N GLU A 194 -6.48 7.96 16.00
CA GLU A 194 -5.30 8.83 15.97
C GLU A 194 -4.05 8.00 15.66
N LEU A 195 -3.03 8.63 15.08
CA LEU A 195 -1.72 8.01 14.89
C LEU A 195 -0.81 8.40 16.05
N VAL A 196 -0.07 7.42 16.57
CA VAL A 196 0.91 7.62 17.64
C VAL A 196 2.26 7.11 17.15
N GLU A 197 3.29 7.93 17.33
CA GLU A 197 4.66 7.54 17.00
C GLU A 197 5.25 6.65 18.09
N ILE A 198 5.99 5.61 17.67
CA ILE A 198 6.79 4.76 18.56
C ILE A 198 8.26 5.01 18.25
N LEU A 199 9.02 5.34 19.29
CA LEU A 199 10.43 5.68 19.17
C LEU A 199 11.32 4.46 19.48
N PRO A 200 12.51 4.36 18.86
CA PRO A 200 13.50 3.36 19.22
C PRO A 200 13.89 3.45 20.70
N LYS A 201 14.27 2.31 21.29
CA LYS A 201 14.89 2.29 22.63
C LYS A 201 16.28 2.95 22.56
N ASP A 202 16.62 3.70 23.60
CA ASP A 202 17.96 4.29 23.81
C ASP A 202 19.04 3.23 24.06
#